data_AF-Q03FZ1-F1
#
_entry.id   AF-Q03FZ1-F1
#
_cell.length_a   1.000
_cell.length_b   1.000
_cell.length_c   1.000
_cell.angle_alpha   90.00
_cell.angle_beta   90.00
_cell.angle_gamma   90.00
#
_symmetry.space_group_name_H-M   'P 1'
#
loop_
_entity.id
_entity.type
_entity.pdbx_description
1 polymer ?
#
loop_
_entity_poly.entity_id
_entity_poly.type
_entity_poly.pdbx_seq_one_letter_code
_entity_poly.pdbx_strand_id
1 'polypeptide(L)'
;MAKERVDVLLVEQGLFDTREKAKRAVMAGEILGDNEERLDKPGVKIDPSVKLHLKGKPMPYVSRGGLKLEKALKVFGLDVKGLTVLDIGSSTGGFTDVMLQNGAKLSYALDVGTNQLVWKLREDPRVVVMENTNFRYSKLEDFTEGQPEFASIDVSFISLKLILPALKNIIKTHGSVVSLIKPQFEAGRENVGKHGIVRDRKVHEEVLKNVLAMANAEGFNVKGLDFSPIKGGEGNIEFLAWLERSDTDQGVIEENVDTQKVIDSAYSNLNS
;
A
#
# COMPACT_ATOMS: atom_id res chain seq x y z
N MET A 1 9.63 26.52 -1.83
CA MET A 1 9.71 25.05 -1.71
C MET A 1 11.07 24.61 -2.22
N ALA A 2 11.71 23.64 -1.57
CA ALA A 2 13.01 23.13 -2.00
C ALA A 2 12.83 22.28 -3.25
N LYS A 3 13.56 22.58 -4.33
CA LYS A 3 13.56 21.77 -5.55
C LYS A 3 14.53 20.60 -5.41
N GLU A 4 14.16 19.43 -5.88
CA GLU A 4 14.95 18.19 -5.78
C GLU A 4 15.43 17.71 -7.15
N ARG A 5 16.58 17.05 -7.20
CA ARG A 5 17.16 16.50 -8.43
C ARG A 5 16.31 15.36 -8.96
N VAL A 6 16.12 15.29 -10.27
CA VAL A 6 15.42 14.18 -10.94
C VAL A 6 15.96 12.81 -10.50
N ASP A 7 17.30 12.64 -10.43
CA ASP A 7 17.90 11.37 -10.01
C ASP A 7 17.67 10.98 -8.55
N VAL A 8 17.45 11.96 -7.67
CA VAL A 8 17.11 11.73 -6.26
C VAL A 8 15.63 11.42 -6.18
N LEU A 9 14.80 12.24 -6.82
CA LEU A 9 13.35 12.10 -6.82
C LEU A 9 12.90 10.75 -7.38
N LEU A 10 13.59 10.23 -8.41
CA LEU A 10 13.34 8.89 -8.95
C LEU A 10 13.59 7.76 -7.94
N VAL A 11 14.55 7.92 -7.03
CA VAL A 11 14.82 6.93 -5.98
C VAL A 11 13.85 7.11 -4.83
N GLU A 12 13.55 8.35 -4.45
CA GLU A 12 12.57 8.67 -3.41
C GLU A 12 11.15 8.21 -3.79
N GLN A 13 10.78 8.34 -5.06
CA GLN A 13 9.54 7.80 -5.63
C GLN A 13 9.62 6.29 -5.89
N GLY A 14 10.75 5.65 -5.61
CA GLY A 14 10.96 4.21 -5.73
C GLY A 14 11.09 3.68 -7.16
N LEU A 15 11.18 4.54 -8.18
CA LEU A 15 11.37 4.14 -9.59
C LEU A 15 12.64 3.32 -9.79
N PHE A 16 13.67 3.58 -9.00
CA PHE A 16 14.93 2.83 -9.04
C PHE A 16 15.49 2.63 -7.63
N ASP A 17 16.10 1.47 -7.39
CA ASP A 17 16.69 1.14 -6.09
C ASP A 17 17.94 1.97 -5.76
N THR A 18 18.58 2.54 -6.78
CA THR A 18 19.81 3.32 -6.62
C THR A 18 19.82 4.54 -7.53
N ARG A 19 20.48 5.61 -7.06
CA ARG A 19 20.66 6.84 -7.84
C ARG A 19 21.39 6.58 -9.15
N GLU A 20 22.27 5.59 -9.18
CA GLU A 20 23.04 5.25 -10.38
C GLU A 20 22.19 4.54 -11.44
N LYS A 21 21.21 3.72 -11.03
CA LYS A 21 20.18 3.19 -11.93
C LYS A 21 19.29 4.33 -12.45
N ALA A 22 18.84 5.23 -11.57
CA ALA A 22 18.01 6.38 -11.94
C ALA A 22 18.69 7.31 -12.97
N LYS A 23 19.96 7.68 -12.76
CA LYS A 23 20.72 8.51 -13.70
C LYS A 23 20.78 7.89 -15.09
N ARG A 24 21.04 6.58 -15.19
CA ARG A 24 21.12 5.88 -16.48
C ARG A 24 19.80 5.94 -17.23
N ALA A 25 18.68 5.75 -16.54
CA ALA A 25 17.36 5.83 -17.17
C ALA A 25 17.01 7.24 -17.65
N VAL A 26 17.35 8.27 -16.86
CA VAL A 26 17.19 9.68 -17.29
C VAL A 26 18.04 9.97 -18.53
N MET A 27 19.32 9.54 -18.52
CA MET A 27 20.22 9.72 -19.67
C MET A 27 19.77 8.92 -20.90
N ALA A 28 19.13 7.77 -20.71
CA ALA A 28 18.54 6.96 -21.77
C ALA A 28 17.24 7.58 -22.33
N GLY A 29 16.73 8.66 -21.73
CA GLY A 29 15.48 9.28 -22.16
C GLY A 29 14.24 8.48 -21.82
N GLU A 30 14.36 7.61 -20.82
CA GLU A 30 13.29 6.73 -20.38
C GLU A 30 12.42 7.40 -19.32
N ILE A 31 12.71 8.63 -18.88
CA ILE A 31 11.98 9.29 -17.79
C ILE A 31 11.16 10.46 -18.32
N LEU A 32 9.87 10.44 -17.99
CA LEU A 32 8.89 11.45 -18.31
C LEU A 32 8.35 12.09 -17.02
N GLY A 33 7.98 13.36 -17.09
CA GLY A 33 7.21 14.07 -16.05
C GLY A 33 5.70 14.04 -16.31
N ASP A 34 4.94 14.75 -15.48
CA ASP A 34 3.46 14.73 -15.48
C ASP A 34 2.82 15.11 -16.83
N ASN A 35 3.48 15.94 -17.66
CA ASN A 35 2.96 16.39 -18.97
C ASN A 35 3.64 15.66 -20.14
N GLU A 36 4.16 14.44 -19.92
CA GLU A 36 4.92 13.66 -20.90
C GLU A 36 6.21 14.36 -21.36
N GLU A 37 6.68 15.37 -20.62
CA GLU A 37 7.95 16.03 -20.92
C GLU A 37 9.11 15.11 -20.57
N ARG A 38 10.03 14.96 -21.52
CA ARG A 38 11.23 14.15 -21.31
C ARG A 38 12.21 14.88 -20.40
N LEU A 39 12.66 14.20 -19.36
CA LEU A 39 13.73 14.69 -18.50
C LEU A 39 15.05 14.07 -18.96
N ASP A 40 15.94 14.91 -19.49
CA ASP A 40 17.21 14.47 -20.09
C ASP A 40 18.41 14.62 -19.14
N LYS A 41 18.22 15.33 -18.03
CA LYS A 41 19.31 15.74 -17.15
C LYS A 41 19.04 15.27 -15.72
N PRO A 42 19.78 14.27 -15.22
CA PRO A 42 19.55 13.70 -13.89
C PRO A 42 19.70 14.72 -12.74
N GLY A 43 20.53 15.75 -12.95
CA GLY A 43 20.81 16.78 -11.95
C GLY A 43 19.91 18.01 -12.01
N VAL A 44 18.93 18.06 -12.91
CA VAL A 44 17.97 19.18 -12.94
C VAL A 44 17.12 19.12 -11.69
N LYS A 45 16.92 20.28 -11.06
CA LYS A 45 16.07 20.41 -9.88
C LYS A 45 14.65 20.75 -10.31
N ILE A 46 13.72 19.85 -10.03
CA ILE A 46 12.29 20.01 -10.31
C ILE A 46 11.50 20.13 -9.00
N ASP A 47 10.23 20.47 -9.12
CA ASP A 47 9.34 20.46 -7.97
C ASP A 47 9.20 19.01 -7.46
N PRO A 48 9.41 18.73 -6.16
CA PRO A 48 9.29 17.38 -5.62
C PRO A 48 7.89 16.76 -5.78
N SER A 49 6.86 17.58 -6.03
CA SER A 49 5.50 17.10 -6.31
C SER A 49 5.34 16.50 -7.71
N VAL A 50 6.27 16.74 -8.64
CA VAL A 50 6.21 16.21 -10.01
C VAL A 50 6.37 14.70 -9.98
N LYS A 51 5.41 13.96 -10.54
CA LYS A 51 5.51 12.50 -10.62
C LYS A 51 6.28 12.10 -11.86
N LEU A 52 7.21 11.16 -11.67
CA LEU A 52 8.06 10.65 -12.73
C LEU A 52 7.62 9.24 -13.13
N HIS A 53 7.66 8.93 -14.42
CA HIS A 53 7.36 7.60 -14.94
C HIS A 53 8.28 7.19 -16.08
N LEU A 54 8.29 5.89 -16.36
CA LEU A 54 9.05 5.31 -17.45
C LEU A 54 8.31 5.47 -18.80
N LYS A 55 9.03 5.94 -19.81
CA LYS A 55 8.59 6.05 -21.19
C LYS A 55 8.13 4.68 -21.70
N GLY A 56 6.90 4.61 -22.21
CA GLY A 56 6.33 3.39 -22.80
C GLY A 56 5.62 2.44 -21.82
N LYS A 57 5.65 2.71 -20.51
CA LYS A 57 4.71 2.11 -19.55
C LYS A 57 3.97 3.25 -18.84
N PRO A 58 2.83 3.72 -19.38
CA PRO A 58 2.00 4.64 -18.62
C PRO A 58 1.70 3.99 -17.28
N MET A 59 1.99 4.69 -16.18
CA MET A 59 1.65 4.19 -14.86
C MET A 59 0.11 4.09 -14.83
N PRO A 60 -0.47 2.88 -14.66
CA PRO A 60 -1.91 2.70 -14.79
C PRO A 60 -2.69 3.44 -13.69
N TYR A 61 -2.00 3.81 -12.61
CA TYR A 61 -2.54 4.45 -11.44
C TYR A 61 -1.77 5.72 -11.09
N VAL A 62 -2.39 6.61 -10.32
CA VAL A 62 -1.77 7.87 -9.86
C VAL A 62 -0.51 7.67 -9.00
N SER A 63 -0.22 6.45 -8.50
CA SER A 63 1.03 6.15 -7.83
C SER A 63 1.40 4.67 -7.97
N ARG A 64 2.69 4.37 -7.76
CA ARG A 64 3.21 2.99 -7.74
C ARG A 64 2.57 2.12 -6.66
N GLY A 65 2.04 2.73 -5.60
CA GLY A 65 1.28 2.02 -4.57
C GLY A 65 0.17 1.17 -5.21
N GLY A 66 -0.50 1.69 -6.25
CA GLY A 66 -1.56 0.96 -6.94
C GLY A 66 -1.17 -0.44 -7.43
N LEU A 67 0.09 -0.67 -7.82
CA LEU A 67 0.58 -2.00 -8.23
C LEU A 67 0.46 -3.05 -7.11
N LYS A 68 0.56 -2.62 -5.84
CA LYS A 68 0.42 -3.50 -4.68
C LYS A 68 -1.01 -4.05 -4.58
N LEU A 69 -1.99 -3.14 -4.64
CA LEU A 69 -3.40 -3.52 -4.56
C LEU A 69 -3.85 -4.25 -5.84
N GLU A 70 -3.39 -3.84 -7.02
CA GLU A 70 -3.63 -4.55 -8.28
C GLU A 70 -3.19 -6.01 -8.18
N LYS A 71 -1.96 -6.27 -7.68
CA LYS A 71 -1.50 -7.64 -7.43
C LYS A 71 -2.44 -8.34 -6.46
N ALA A 72 -2.76 -7.73 -5.31
CA ALA A 72 -3.60 -8.34 -4.30
C ALA A 72 -4.98 -8.77 -4.83
N LEU A 73 -5.67 -7.89 -5.56
CA LEU A 73 -6.98 -8.20 -6.16
C LEU A 73 -6.87 -9.39 -7.11
N LYS A 74 -5.81 -9.43 -7.93
CA LYS A 74 -5.59 -10.52 -8.89
C LYS A 74 -5.24 -11.86 -8.22
N VAL A 75 -4.29 -11.88 -7.29
CA VAL A 75 -3.78 -13.13 -6.70
C VAL A 75 -4.79 -13.74 -5.73
N PHE A 76 -5.58 -12.91 -5.06
CA PHE A 76 -6.63 -13.37 -4.14
C PHE A 76 -8.00 -13.53 -4.81
N GLY A 77 -8.13 -13.15 -6.08
CA GLY A 77 -9.40 -13.27 -6.82
C GLY A 77 -10.51 -12.38 -6.25
N LEU A 78 -10.15 -11.19 -5.77
CA LEU A 78 -11.08 -10.25 -5.13
C LEU A 78 -11.70 -9.32 -6.16
N ASP A 79 -13.01 -9.09 -6.02
CA ASP A 79 -13.75 -8.12 -6.82
C ASP A 79 -14.28 -7.01 -5.91
N VAL A 80 -14.04 -5.76 -6.32
CA VAL A 80 -14.52 -4.56 -5.62
C VAL A 80 -15.68 -3.88 -6.35
N LYS A 81 -16.12 -4.46 -7.47
CA LYS A 81 -17.17 -3.89 -8.31
C LYS A 81 -18.47 -3.70 -7.54
N GLY A 82 -18.98 -2.47 -7.57
CA GLY A 82 -20.23 -2.09 -6.91
C GLY A 82 -20.13 -1.96 -5.38
N LEU A 83 -18.96 -2.22 -4.79
CA LEU A 83 -18.77 -2.17 -3.33
C LEU A 83 -18.50 -0.74 -2.84
N THR A 84 -18.86 -0.51 -1.59
CA THR A 84 -18.35 0.61 -0.81
C THR A 84 -16.99 0.23 -0.23
N VAL A 85 -15.94 0.94 -0.62
CA VAL A 85 -14.56 0.61 -0.25
C VAL A 85 -13.95 1.67 0.67
N LEU A 86 -12.97 1.27 1.47
CA LEU A 86 -12.25 2.13 2.40
C LEU A 86 -10.74 1.99 2.19
N ASP A 87 -10.07 3.08 1.85
CA ASP A 87 -8.62 3.18 1.67
C ASP A 87 -7.97 3.84 2.90
N ILE A 88 -7.35 3.03 3.78
CA ILE A 88 -6.71 3.48 5.01
C ILE A 88 -5.23 3.76 4.74
N GLY A 89 -4.85 5.04 4.78
CA GLY A 89 -3.54 5.51 4.35
C GLY A 89 -3.52 5.84 2.85
N SER A 90 -4.58 6.47 2.35
CA SER A 90 -4.78 6.74 0.92
C SER A 90 -3.64 7.54 0.27
N SER A 91 -2.92 8.37 1.02
CA SER A 91 -1.78 9.16 0.55
C SER A 91 -2.13 9.91 -0.74
N THR A 92 -1.37 9.67 -1.82
CA THR A 92 -1.63 10.27 -3.14
C THR A 92 -2.79 9.63 -3.92
N GLY A 93 -3.36 8.54 -3.42
CA GLY A 93 -4.57 7.89 -3.94
C GLY A 93 -4.34 6.68 -4.84
N GLY A 94 -3.17 6.04 -4.79
CA GLY A 94 -2.85 4.90 -5.67
C GLY A 94 -3.82 3.72 -5.51
N PHE A 95 -4.21 3.39 -4.27
CA PHE A 95 -5.14 2.31 -3.97
C PHE A 95 -6.59 2.70 -4.30
N THR A 96 -7.00 3.90 -3.90
CA THR A 96 -8.26 4.51 -4.33
C THR A 96 -8.45 4.42 -5.85
N ASP A 97 -7.46 4.81 -6.65
CA ASP A 97 -7.52 4.75 -8.12
C ASP A 97 -7.71 3.31 -8.63
N VAL A 98 -6.95 2.34 -8.09
CA VAL A 98 -7.12 0.91 -8.41
C VAL A 98 -8.56 0.47 -8.16
N MET A 99 -9.12 0.78 -7.00
CA MET A 99 -10.48 0.34 -6.65
C MET A 99 -11.53 0.98 -7.54
N LEU A 100 -11.40 2.28 -7.84
CA LEU A 100 -12.32 2.99 -8.74
C LEU A 100 -12.26 2.47 -10.19
N GLN A 101 -11.06 2.14 -10.69
CA GLN A 101 -10.89 1.54 -12.02
C GLN A 101 -11.45 0.12 -12.08
N ASN A 102 -11.44 -0.61 -10.96
CA ASN A 102 -12.07 -1.93 -10.82
C ASN A 102 -13.57 -1.86 -10.46
N GLY A 103 -14.18 -0.67 -10.55
CA GLY A 103 -15.63 -0.51 -10.49
C GLY A 103 -16.21 -0.35 -9.09
N ALA A 104 -15.42 0.02 -8.09
CA ALA A 104 -15.94 0.42 -6.78
C ALA A 104 -17.02 1.50 -6.93
N LYS A 105 -18.11 1.34 -6.18
CA LYS A 105 -19.24 2.28 -6.18
C LYS A 105 -18.86 3.58 -5.48
N LEU A 106 -18.18 3.46 -4.35
CA LEU A 106 -17.74 4.57 -3.51
C LEU A 106 -16.43 4.20 -2.81
N SER A 107 -15.53 5.16 -2.65
CA SER A 107 -14.25 5.00 -1.96
C SER A 107 -14.06 6.07 -0.89
N TYR A 108 -14.00 5.67 0.37
CA TYR A 108 -13.50 6.53 1.45
C TYR A 108 -11.97 6.57 1.37
N ALA A 109 -11.41 7.72 0.98
CA ALA A 109 -9.97 7.94 0.94
C ALA A 109 -9.52 8.59 2.26
N LEU A 110 -9.06 7.77 3.20
CA LEU A 110 -8.73 8.19 4.56
C LEU A 110 -7.22 8.34 4.75
N ASP A 111 -6.79 9.48 5.29
CA ASP A 111 -5.38 9.74 5.59
C ASP A 111 -5.21 10.65 6.82
N VAL A 112 -4.11 10.48 7.54
CA VAL A 112 -3.73 11.35 8.67
C VAL A 112 -3.13 12.67 8.19
N GLY A 113 -2.57 12.70 6.98
CA GLY A 113 -2.00 13.88 6.36
C GLY A 113 -3.06 14.81 5.77
N THR A 114 -2.58 15.92 5.20
CA THR A 114 -3.41 16.94 4.56
C THR A 114 -2.97 17.14 3.11
N ASN A 115 -3.93 17.39 2.21
CA ASN A 115 -3.69 17.72 0.80
C ASN A 115 -2.75 16.74 0.08
N GLN A 116 -2.87 15.44 0.38
CA GLN A 116 -2.05 14.40 -0.25
C GLN A 116 -2.73 13.84 -1.51
N LEU A 117 -4.05 13.67 -1.44
CA LEU A 117 -4.82 13.06 -2.52
C LEU A 117 -4.79 13.93 -3.78
N VAL A 118 -4.45 13.34 -4.93
CA VAL A 118 -4.40 14.08 -6.19
C VAL A 118 -5.76 14.65 -6.58
N TRP A 119 -5.73 15.81 -7.23
CA TRP A 119 -6.93 16.59 -7.57
C TRP A 119 -7.98 15.78 -8.33
N LYS A 120 -7.55 15.00 -9.34
CA LYS A 120 -8.45 14.14 -10.13
C LYS A 120 -9.28 13.18 -9.27
N LEU A 121 -8.69 12.58 -8.24
CA LEU A 121 -9.40 11.67 -7.34
C LEU A 121 -10.24 12.43 -6.33
N ARG A 122 -9.75 13.58 -5.85
CA ARG A 122 -10.50 14.45 -4.94
C ARG A 122 -11.80 14.97 -5.56
N GLU A 123 -11.82 15.21 -6.87
CA GLU A 123 -13.01 15.64 -7.60
C GLU A 123 -13.89 14.49 -8.12
N ASP A 124 -13.44 13.23 -8.00
CA ASP A 124 -14.26 12.10 -8.46
C ASP A 124 -15.49 11.98 -7.53
N PRO A 125 -16.73 11.99 -8.08
CA PRO A 125 -17.95 11.97 -7.26
C PRO A 125 -18.11 10.67 -6.45
N ARG A 126 -17.32 9.63 -6.74
CA ARG A 126 -17.30 8.37 -5.99
C ARG A 126 -16.33 8.42 -4.80
N VAL A 127 -15.56 9.49 -4.62
CA VAL A 127 -14.55 9.57 -3.57
C VAL A 127 -15.02 10.47 -2.43
N VAL A 128 -15.00 9.93 -1.21
CA VAL A 128 -15.19 10.69 0.02
C VAL A 128 -13.84 10.90 0.67
N VAL A 129 -13.37 12.15 0.67
CA VAL A 129 -12.05 12.49 1.21
C VAL A 129 -12.11 12.65 2.72
N MET A 130 -11.32 11.86 3.44
CA MET A 130 -11.21 11.87 4.90
C MET A 130 -9.75 12.15 5.31
N GLU A 131 -9.25 13.34 5.00
CA GLU A 131 -7.92 13.80 5.41
C GLU A 131 -7.91 14.30 6.87
N ASN A 132 -6.71 14.50 7.44
CA ASN A 132 -6.53 14.84 8.87
C ASN A 132 -7.23 13.87 9.84
N THR A 133 -7.44 12.62 9.40
CA THR A 133 -8.25 11.65 10.12
C THR A 133 -7.37 10.50 10.57
N ASN A 134 -7.27 10.31 11.88
CA ASN A 134 -6.55 9.18 12.45
C ASN A 134 -7.49 7.99 12.61
N PHE A 135 -7.31 7.00 11.74
CA PHE A 135 -8.17 5.81 11.66
C PHE A 135 -8.37 5.08 13.00
N ARG A 136 -7.38 5.14 13.90
CA ARG A 136 -7.46 4.51 15.23
C ARG A 136 -8.65 4.98 16.06
N TYR A 137 -9.16 6.18 15.77
CA TYR A 137 -10.26 6.81 16.49
C TYR A 137 -11.54 6.88 15.65
N SER A 138 -11.51 6.38 14.42
CA SER A 138 -12.67 6.33 13.55
C SER A 138 -13.73 5.38 14.10
N LYS A 139 -14.99 5.71 13.82
CA LYS A 139 -16.17 4.94 14.20
C LYS A 139 -17.04 4.70 12.99
N LEU A 140 -17.93 3.72 13.07
CA LEU A 140 -18.87 3.41 11.98
C LEU A 140 -19.70 4.64 11.55
N GLU A 141 -20.04 5.51 12.49
CA GLU A 141 -20.80 6.75 12.27
C GLU A 141 -20.09 7.76 11.34
N ASP A 142 -18.76 7.68 11.22
CA ASP A 142 -17.99 8.57 10.33
C ASP A 142 -18.20 8.21 8.84
N PHE A 143 -18.72 7.01 8.53
CA PHE A 143 -18.91 6.48 7.18
C PHE A 143 -20.37 6.64 6.73
N THR A 144 -20.74 7.88 6.41
CA THR A 144 -22.14 8.31 6.20
C THR A 144 -22.76 7.92 4.86
N GLU A 145 -21.95 7.64 3.84
CA GLU A 145 -22.39 7.25 2.48
C GLU A 145 -22.54 5.72 2.31
N GLY A 146 -22.47 4.98 3.42
CA GLY A 146 -22.59 3.53 3.47
C GLY A 146 -21.44 2.87 4.22
N GLN A 147 -21.73 1.72 4.82
CA GLN A 147 -20.74 0.93 5.54
C GLN A 147 -19.72 0.29 4.58
N PRO A 148 -18.41 0.37 4.84
CA PRO A 148 -17.40 -0.28 4.01
C PRO A 148 -17.57 -1.81 3.96
N GLU A 149 -17.48 -2.38 2.76
CA GLU A 149 -17.55 -3.82 2.48
C GLU A 149 -16.18 -4.39 2.09
N PHE A 150 -15.29 -3.53 1.60
CA PHE A 150 -13.90 -3.83 1.34
C PHE A 150 -13.01 -2.75 1.96
N ALA A 151 -11.88 -3.12 2.53
CA ALA A 151 -10.88 -2.17 3.00
C ALA A 151 -9.48 -2.50 2.47
N SER A 152 -8.70 -1.46 2.21
CA SER A 152 -7.27 -1.58 1.96
C SER A 152 -6.48 -0.83 3.03
N ILE A 153 -5.37 -1.40 3.49
CA ILE A 153 -4.51 -0.81 4.53
C ILE A 153 -3.08 -0.69 3.98
N ASP A 154 -2.61 0.54 3.74
CA ASP A 154 -1.20 0.84 3.37
C ASP A 154 -0.63 1.98 4.24
N VAL A 155 -0.63 1.78 5.56
CA VAL A 155 -0.15 2.77 6.54
C VAL A 155 1.34 2.62 6.84
N SER A 156 1.98 3.71 7.27
CA SER A 156 3.40 3.73 7.67
C SER A 156 3.54 4.25 9.11
N PHE A 157 4.63 3.89 9.78
CA PHE A 157 4.96 4.30 11.16
C PHE A 157 3.96 3.81 12.23
N ILE A 158 3.13 2.83 11.90
CA ILE A 158 2.15 2.24 12.80
C ILE A 158 2.00 0.75 12.51
N SER A 159 1.75 -0.03 13.56
CA SER A 159 1.46 -1.46 13.45
C SER A 159 -0.03 -1.70 13.17
N LEU A 160 -0.32 -2.75 12.40
CA LEU A 160 -1.68 -3.25 12.14
C LEU A 160 -2.44 -3.61 13.43
N LYS A 161 -1.73 -3.91 14.53
CA LYS A 161 -2.33 -4.14 15.85
C LYS A 161 -3.18 -2.96 16.35
N LEU A 162 -2.90 -1.74 15.88
CA LEU A 162 -3.67 -0.54 16.24
C LEU A 162 -4.77 -0.20 15.23
N ILE A 163 -4.76 -0.85 14.06
CA ILE A 163 -5.69 -0.57 12.94
C ILE A 163 -6.81 -1.61 12.90
N LEU A 164 -6.48 -2.90 12.99
CA LEU A 164 -7.46 -3.98 12.88
C LEU A 164 -8.59 -3.92 13.92
N PRO A 165 -8.34 -3.57 15.21
CA PRO A 165 -9.44 -3.46 16.18
C PRO A 165 -10.43 -2.33 15.84
N ALA A 166 -9.94 -1.20 15.34
CA ALA A 166 -10.81 -0.12 14.88
C ALA A 166 -11.60 -0.56 13.63
N LEU A 167 -10.92 -1.21 12.68
CA LEU A 167 -11.54 -1.70 11.45
C LEU A 167 -12.62 -2.76 11.72
N LYS A 168 -12.42 -3.65 12.69
CA LYS A 168 -13.41 -4.67 13.10
C LYS A 168 -14.77 -4.03 13.41
N ASN A 169 -14.78 -2.84 14.01
CA ASN A 169 -16.01 -2.13 14.38
C ASN A 169 -16.64 -1.36 13.21
N ILE A 170 -15.94 -1.21 12.09
CA ILE A 170 -16.33 -0.38 10.95
C ILE A 170 -16.74 -1.23 9.74
N ILE A 171 -15.86 -2.13 9.29
CA ILE A 171 -16.10 -2.91 8.08
C ILE A 171 -17.25 -3.89 8.31
N LYS A 172 -18.08 -4.14 7.29
CA LYS A 172 -19.17 -5.12 7.37
C LYS A 172 -18.65 -6.52 7.73
N THR A 173 -19.45 -7.31 8.45
CA THR A 173 -19.14 -8.75 8.67
C THR A 173 -19.01 -9.45 7.32
N HIS A 174 -18.03 -10.36 7.19
CA HIS A 174 -17.57 -10.97 5.93
C HIS A 174 -17.00 -9.96 4.91
N GLY A 175 -16.77 -8.71 5.32
CA GLY A 175 -16.06 -7.73 4.51
C GLY A 175 -14.59 -8.11 4.34
N SER A 176 -14.08 -7.95 3.12
CA SER A 176 -12.70 -8.31 2.78
C SER A 176 -11.74 -7.15 3.03
N VAL A 177 -10.53 -7.48 3.47
CA VAL A 177 -9.46 -6.53 3.74
C VAL A 177 -8.19 -6.97 3.03
N VAL A 178 -7.58 -6.08 2.27
CA VAL A 178 -6.20 -6.24 1.80
C VAL A 178 -5.30 -5.39 2.66
N SER A 179 -4.39 -6.01 3.40
CA SER A 179 -3.47 -5.32 4.30
C SER A 179 -2.02 -5.47 3.86
N LEU A 180 -1.27 -4.37 3.85
CA LEU A 180 0.17 -4.41 3.71
C LEU A 180 0.83 -4.67 5.06
N ILE A 181 1.55 -5.77 5.15
CA ILE A 181 2.42 -6.07 6.29
C ILE A 181 3.80 -5.52 5.96
N LYS A 182 4.23 -4.53 6.73
CA LYS A 182 5.52 -3.83 6.57
C LYS A 182 6.45 -4.20 7.72
N PRO A 183 7.40 -5.14 7.54
CA PRO A 183 8.25 -5.63 8.62
C PRO A 183 8.93 -4.54 9.44
N GLN A 184 9.34 -3.44 8.81
CA GLN A 184 9.97 -2.29 9.46
C GLN A 184 9.09 -1.56 10.49
N PHE A 185 7.77 -1.74 10.45
CA PHE A 185 6.82 -1.14 11.40
C PHE A 185 6.20 -2.17 12.36
N GLU A 186 6.44 -3.46 12.13
CA GLU A 186 5.89 -4.56 12.93
C GLU A 186 6.97 -5.25 13.79
N ALA A 187 8.22 -5.25 13.33
CA ALA A 187 9.33 -5.82 14.06
C ALA A 187 9.72 -4.98 15.29
N GLY A 188 10.26 -5.65 16.32
CA GLY A 188 10.90 -4.99 17.46
C GLY A 188 12.06 -4.09 17.01
N ARG A 189 12.34 -3.01 17.76
CA ARG A 189 13.33 -1.99 17.40
C ARG A 189 14.74 -2.58 17.19
N GLU A 190 15.06 -3.65 17.89
CA GLU A 190 16.30 -4.41 17.81
C GLU A 190 16.49 -5.16 16.48
N ASN A 191 15.39 -5.47 15.79
CA ASN A 191 15.36 -6.21 14.52
C ASN A 191 15.31 -5.29 13.29
N VAL A 192 15.26 -3.96 13.51
CA VAL A 192 15.27 -2.96 12.44
C VAL A 192 16.71 -2.45 12.25
N GLY A 193 17.27 -2.71 11.07
CA GLY A 193 18.64 -2.34 10.73
C GLY A 193 18.84 -0.84 10.48
N LYS A 194 20.04 -0.48 10.02
CA LYS A 194 20.35 0.89 9.59
C LYS A 194 19.36 1.32 8.49
N HIS A 195 18.94 2.59 8.56
CA HIS A 195 17.97 3.18 7.63
C HIS A 195 16.61 2.44 7.60
N GLY A 196 16.14 1.90 8.73
CA GLY A 196 14.79 1.32 8.78
C GLY A 196 14.62 0.03 7.97
N ILE A 197 15.70 -0.63 7.53
CA ILE A 197 15.62 -1.80 6.66
C ILE A 197 15.67 -3.10 7.46
N VAL A 198 14.68 -3.96 7.24
CA VAL A 198 14.65 -5.34 7.73
C VAL A 198 15.09 -6.28 6.61
N ARG A 199 16.32 -6.83 6.74
CA ARG A 199 16.90 -7.76 5.74
C ARG A 199 16.90 -9.21 6.19
N ASP A 200 16.85 -9.44 7.50
CA ASP A 200 16.91 -10.78 8.05
C ASP A 200 15.60 -11.50 7.74
N ARG A 201 15.74 -12.62 7.04
CA ARG A 201 14.63 -13.48 6.66
C ARG A 201 13.87 -14.01 7.88
N LYS A 202 14.57 -14.33 8.97
CA LYS A 202 13.94 -14.82 10.20
C LYS A 202 13.02 -13.76 10.81
N VAL A 203 13.40 -12.49 10.71
CA VAL A 203 12.56 -11.38 11.18
C VAL A 203 11.29 -11.28 10.33
N HIS A 204 11.37 -11.49 9.00
CA HIS A 204 10.18 -11.56 8.16
C HIS A 204 9.26 -12.72 8.56
N GLU A 205 9.82 -13.91 8.79
CA GLU A 205 9.08 -15.10 9.25
C GLU A 205 8.35 -14.82 10.58
N GLU A 206 9.03 -14.23 11.56
CA GLU A 206 8.46 -13.87 12.85
C GLU A 206 7.38 -12.79 12.73
N VAL A 207 7.62 -11.74 11.95
CA VAL A 207 6.63 -10.68 11.71
C VAL A 207 5.35 -11.26 11.11
N LEU A 208 5.44 -12.07 10.06
CA LEU A 208 4.27 -12.67 9.43
C LEU A 208 3.51 -13.54 10.43
N LYS A 209 4.21 -14.42 11.16
CA LYS A 209 3.58 -15.26 12.18
C LYS A 209 2.83 -14.44 13.22
N ASN A 210 3.45 -13.37 13.74
CA ASN A 210 2.88 -12.54 14.79
C ASN A 210 1.68 -11.73 14.29
N VAL A 211 1.78 -11.13 13.10
CA VAL A 211 0.72 -10.30 12.52
C VAL A 211 -0.49 -11.16 12.15
N LEU A 212 -0.29 -12.34 11.56
CA LEU A 212 -1.38 -13.25 11.20
C LEU A 212 -2.08 -13.82 12.45
N ALA A 213 -1.31 -14.20 13.47
CA ALA A 213 -1.89 -14.63 14.75
C ALA A 213 -2.67 -13.51 15.45
N MET A 214 -2.20 -12.27 15.36
CA MET A 214 -2.90 -11.10 15.91
C MET A 214 -4.19 -10.80 15.15
N ALA A 215 -4.17 -10.80 13.81
CA ALA A 215 -5.37 -10.62 13.00
C ALA A 215 -6.42 -11.70 13.32
N ASN A 216 -5.98 -12.95 13.45
CA ASN A 216 -6.82 -14.07 13.87
C ASN A 216 -7.46 -13.84 15.24
N ALA A 217 -6.67 -13.41 16.24
CA ALA A 217 -7.16 -13.12 17.59
C ALA A 217 -8.10 -11.91 17.66
N GLU A 218 -8.02 -10.98 16.69
CA GLU A 218 -8.92 -9.84 16.58
C GLU A 218 -10.24 -10.17 15.85
N GLY A 219 -10.43 -11.41 15.38
CA GLY A 219 -11.65 -11.83 14.70
C GLY A 219 -11.61 -11.63 13.18
N PHE A 220 -10.42 -11.69 12.58
CA PHE A 220 -10.27 -11.74 11.13
C PHE A 220 -9.81 -13.13 10.68
N ASN A 221 -10.50 -13.69 9.70
CA ASN A 221 -10.02 -14.87 8.99
C ASN A 221 -8.84 -14.45 8.10
N VAL A 222 -7.74 -15.21 8.13
CA VAL A 222 -6.61 -15.02 7.21
C VAL A 222 -6.85 -15.94 6.01
N LYS A 223 -7.32 -15.35 4.91
CA LYS A 223 -7.76 -16.07 3.71
C LYS A 223 -6.64 -16.29 2.68
N GLY A 224 -5.61 -15.45 2.72
CA GLY A 224 -4.49 -15.52 1.79
C GLY A 224 -3.30 -14.65 2.20
N LEU A 225 -2.13 -15.02 1.69
CA LEU A 225 -0.88 -14.32 1.92
C LEU A 225 -0.04 -14.34 0.63
N ASP A 226 0.57 -13.21 0.29
CA ASP A 226 1.52 -13.05 -0.81
C ASP A 226 2.52 -11.93 -0.46
N PHE A 227 3.44 -11.59 -1.35
CA PHE A 227 4.38 -10.49 -1.23
C PHE A 227 3.99 -9.31 -2.12
N SER A 228 4.35 -8.09 -1.75
CA SER A 228 4.18 -6.91 -2.61
C SER A 228 5.04 -7.03 -3.88
N PRO A 229 4.54 -6.66 -5.08
CA PRO A 229 5.33 -6.75 -6.31
C PRO A 229 6.48 -5.74 -6.36
N ILE A 230 6.46 -4.75 -5.47
CA ILE A 230 7.49 -3.71 -5.34
C ILE A 230 7.96 -3.63 -3.89
N LYS A 231 9.22 -3.24 -3.70
CA LYS A 231 9.76 -2.91 -2.37
C LYS A 231 9.18 -1.59 -1.85
N GLY A 232 9.07 -1.47 -0.53
CA GLY A 232 8.78 -0.21 0.16
C GLY A 232 9.92 0.81 0.03
N GLY A 233 9.68 2.05 0.46
CA GLY A 233 10.55 3.22 0.16
C GLY A 233 12.05 3.02 0.41
N GLU A 234 12.45 2.39 1.51
CA GLU A 234 13.86 2.15 1.86
C GLU A 234 14.39 0.79 1.34
N GLY A 235 13.65 0.12 0.45
CA GLY A 235 14.01 -1.19 -0.10
C GLY A 235 13.52 -2.38 0.73
N ASN A 236 12.60 -2.16 1.67
CA ASN A 236 11.99 -3.22 2.47
C ASN A 236 11.10 -4.14 1.61
N ILE A 237 11.18 -5.44 1.85
CA ILE A 237 10.19 -6.39 1.35
C ILE A 237 8.91 -6.19 2.16
N GLU A 238 7.79 -6.03 1.48
CA GLU A 238 6.47 -5.89 2.10
C GLU A 238 5.60 -7.08 1.69
N PHE A 239 4.63 -7.44 2.52
CA PHE A 239 3.75 -8.58 2.28
C PHE A 239 2.28 -8.15 2.18
N LEU A 240 1.49 -8.92 1.45
CA LEU A 240 0.06 -8.71 1.24
C LEU A 240 -0.69 -9.79 2.00
N ALA A 241 -1.60 -9.40 2.89
CA ALA A 241 -2.52 -10.31 3.55
C ALA A 241 -3.96 -10.04 3.10
N TRP A 242 -4.68 -11.08 2.72
CA TRP A 242 -6.12 -11.04 2.57
C TRP A 242 -6.75 -11.51 3.87
N LEU A 243 -7.48 -10.59 4.51
CA LEU A 243 -8.26 -10.85 5.71
C LEU A 243 -9.75 -10.74 5.39
N GLU A 244 -10.58 -11.40 6.17
CA GLU A 244 -12.04 -11.28 6.10
C GLU A 244 -12.58 -11.12 7.52
N ARG A 245 -13.45 -10.14 7.76
CA ARG A 245 -14.06 -9.97 9.08
C ARG A 245 -14.92 -11.19 9.42
N SER A 246 -14.58 -11.90 10.49
CA SER A 246 -15.36 -13.03 10.98
C SER A 246 -16.65 -12.57 11.66
N ASP A 247 -17.61 -13.49 11.78
CA ASP A 247 -18.78 -13.38 12.66
C ASP A 247 -18.44 -13.73 14.12
N THR A 248 -17.27 -14.31 14.36
CA THR A 248 -16.73 -14.68 15.68
C THR A 248 -15.67 -13.71 16.19
N ASP A 249 -15.40 -13.75 17.50
CA ASP A 249 -14.33 -12.93 18.10
C ASP A 249 -12.92 -13.39 17.76
N GLN A 250 -12.77 -14.65 17.35
CA GLN A 250 -11.53 -15.23 16.86
C GLN A 250 -11.77 -15.81 15.47
N GLY A 251 -10.96 -15.40 14.50
CA GLY A 251 -11.04 -15.90 13.12
C GLY A 251 -10.42 -17.29 12.95
N VAL A 252 -10.14 -17.62 11.69
CA VAL A 252 -9.41 -18.82 11.27
C VAL A 252 -8.30 -18.43 10.29
N ILE A 253 -7.13 -19.09 10.40
CA ILE A 253 -6.08 -19.02 9.38
C ILE A 253 -6.28 -20.19 8.42
N GLU A 254 -6.53 -19.91 7.14
CA GLU A 254 -6.77 -20.93 6.13
C GLU A 254 -5.51 -21.80 5.90
N GLU A 255 -5.71 -23.09 5.60
CA GLU A 255 -4.61 -24.06 5.45
C GLU A 255 -3.67 -23.73 4.28
N ASN A 256 -4.15 -22.98 3.29
CA ASN A 256 -3.36 -22.55 2.14
C ASN A 256 -2.41 -21.37 2.44
N VAL A 257 -2.46 -20.80 3.65
CA VAL A 257 -1.60 -19.70 4.07
C VAL A 257 -0.23 -20.25 4.48
N ASP A 258 0.73 -20.17 3.55
CA ASP A 258 2.11 -20.65 3.74
C ASP A 258 3.09 -19.47 3.79
N THR A 259 3.50 -19.09 5.01
CA THR A 259 4.46 -18.00 5.23
C THR A 259 5.82 -18.29 4.60
N GLN A 260 6.26 -19.55 4.61
CA GLN A 260 7.59 -19.91 4.13
C GLN A 260 7.68 -19.80 2.61
N LYS A 261 6.68 -20.35 1.92
CA LYS A 261 6.57 -20.26 0.46
C LYS A 261 6.48 -18.82 -0.02
N VAL A 262 5.73 -17.97 0.69
CA VAL A 262 5.61 -16.55 0.34
C VAL A 262 6.95 -15.84 0.50
N ILE A 263 7.68 -16.09 1.59
CA ILE A 263 9.00 -15.49 1.82
C ILE A 263 10.00 -15.98 0.77
N ASP A 264 10.04 -17.28 0.46
CA ASP A 264 10.89 -17.82 -0.62
C ASP A 264 10.64 -17.13 -1.96
N SER A 265 9.36 -16.95 -2.28
CA SER A 265 8.94 -16.27 -3.52
C SER A 265 9.36 -14.80 -3.50
N ALA A 266 9.19 -14.10 -2.38
CA ALA A 266 9.59 -12.69 -2.24
C ALA A 266 11.10 -12.50 -2.45
N TYR A 267 11.92 -13.33 -1.80
CA TYR A 267 13.38 -13.24 -1.90
C TYR A 267 13.87 -13.59 -3.32
N SER A 268 13.25 -14.58 -3.97
CA SER A 268 13.62 -14.97 -5.34
C SER A 268 13.31 -13.89 -6.37
N ASN A 269 12.20 -13.16 -6.20
CA ASN A 269 11.73 -12.17 -7.18
C ASN A 269 12.22 -10.75 -6.91
N LEU A 270 12.54 -10.38 -5.67
CA LEU A 270 12.84 -9.00 -5.29
C LEU A 270 14.32 -8.73 -4.97
N ASN A 271 15.12 -9.76 -4.73
CA ASN A 271 16.56 -9.61 -4.45
C ASN A 271 17.46 -9.97 -5.65
N SER A 272 16.89 -10.04 -6.86
CA SER A 272 17.59 -10.21 -8.13
C SER A 272 18.30 -8.94 -8.59
#